data_AF-A0A0B1TIL8-F1
#
_entry.id   AF-A0A0B1TIL8-F1
#
_cell.length_a   1.000
_cell.length_b   1.000
_cell.length_c   1.000
_cell.angle_alpha   90.00
_cell.angle_beta   90.00
_cell.angle_gamma   90.00
#
_symmetry.space_group_name_H-M   'P 1'
#
loop_
_entity.id
_entity.type
_entity.pdbx_description
1 polymer ?
#
loop_
_entity_poly.entity_id
_entity_poly.type
_entity_poly.pdbx_seq_one_letter_code
_entity_poly.pdbx_strand_id
1 'polypeptide(L)'
;MSTLAPAIIQLEIGKAIDKYTVIKKLGEGTFGAVYAVQDARGRKYALKAERANEKVPLLRLELLVMQRLQARHAIHMADLIDKGHFENFNYIVMKLLGKSLQVAKKSGPDKHLSLGPAIGCAIQCLEALEELHWTGFLHR
;
A
#
# COMPACT_ATOMS: atom_id res chain seq x y z
N MET A 1 25.12 -10.24 -22.60
CA MET A 1 24.74 -8.93 -22.05
C MET A 1 23.86 -9.20 -20.84
N SER A 2 24.33 -8.90 -19.63
CA SER A 2 23.57 -9.21 -18.41
C SER A 2 22.33 -8.32 -18.34
N THR A 3 21.15 -8.92 -18.40
CA THR A 3 19.90 -8.24 -18.05
C THR A 3 19.91 -8.02 -16.55
N LEU A 4 20.41 -6.86 -16.11
CA LEU A 4 20.20 -6.39 -14.75
C LEU A 4 18.69 -6.36 -14.52
N ALA A 5 18.22 -7.16 -13.55
CA ALA A 5 16.84 -7.08 -13.08
C ALA A 5 16.52 -5.60 -12.78
N PRO A 6 15.29 -5.12 -13.08
CA PRO A 6 14.93 -3.75 -12.75
C PRO A 6 15.13 -3.57 -11.24
N ALA A 7 16.10 -2.73 -10.88
CA ALA A 7 16.43 -2.53 -9.48
C ALA A 7 15.25 -1.85 -8.80
N ILE A 8 14.75 -2.40 -7.70
CA ILE A 8 13.62 -1.81 -6.96
C ILE A 8 14.11 -0.52 -6.30
N ILE A 9 13.27 0.52 -6.28
CA ILE A 9 13.61 1.76 -5.56
C ILE A 9 13.82 1.46 -4.07
N GLN A 10 14.97 1.85 -3.52
CA GLN A 10 15.27 1.73 -2.10
C GLN A 10 15.39 3.11 -1.48
N LEU A 11 14.60 3.36 -0.44
CA LEU A 11 14.62 4.59 0.32
C LEU A 11 15.32 4.35 1.66
N GLU A 12 16.31 5.18 1.96
CA GLU A 12 17.07 5.13 3.21
C GLU A 12 16.24 5.68 4.39
N ILE A 13 16.46 5.12 5.58
CA ILE A 13 15.86 5.64 6.81
C ILE A 13 16.40 7.04 7.05
N GLY A 14 15.51 7.98 7.39
CA GLY A 14 15.82 9.39 7.55
C GLY A 14 15.77 10.21 6.27
N LYS A 15 15.65 9.60 5.08
CA LYS A 15 15.49 10.35 3.82
C LYS A 15 14.20 11.18 3.87
N ALA A 16 14.33 12.46 3.54
CA ALA A 16 13.20 13.35 3.34
C ALA A 16 12.68 13.22 1.91
N ILE A 17 11.37 13.03 1.77
CA ILE A 17 10.63 12.91 0.51
C ILE A 17 9.49 13.91 0.61
N ASP A 18 9.67 15.07 -0.02
CA ASP A 18 8.78 16.21 0.17
C ASP A 18 8.62 16.50 1.68
N LYS A 19 7.40 16.57 2.20
CA LYS A 19 7.06 16.77 3.62
C LYS A 19 7.12 15.51 4.50
N TYR A 20 7.62 14.38 3.99
CA TYR A 20 7.66 13.11 4.71
C TYR A 20 9.08 12.62 4.99
N THR A 21 9.32 12.04 6.16
CA THR A 21 10.59 11.40 6.52
C THR A 21 10.42 9.89 6.62
N VAL A 22 11.31 9.14 5.97
CA VAL A 22 11.30 7.66 6.00
C VAL A 22 11.71 7.15 7.39
N ILE A 23 10.86 6.29 7.97
CA ILE A 23 11.09 5.69 9.29
C ILE A 23 11.64 4.28 9.15
N LYS A 24 10.97 3.44 8.34
CA LYS A 24 11.35 2.05 8.11
C LYS A 24 10.66 1.47 6.89
N LYS A 25 11.25 0.42 6.32
CA LYS A 25 10.61 -0.40 5.28
C LYS A 25 9.53 -1.31 5.90
N LEU A 26 8.38 -1.42 5.24
CA LEU A 26 7.25 -2.27 5.65
C LEU A 26 7.15 -3.51 4.78
N GLY A 27 7.46 -3.38 3.50
CA GLY A 27 7.41 -4.49 2.56
C GLY A 27 8.01 -4.10 1.21
N GLU A 28 8.27 -5.13 0.41
CA GLU A 28 8.77 -5.01 -0.96
C GLU A 28 7.99 -5.98 -1.83
N GLY A 29 7.62 -5.51 -3.03
CA GLY A 29 7.11 -6.34 -4.09
C GLY A 29 7.96 -6.17 -5.35
N THR A 30 7.51 -6.76 -6.45
CA THR A 30 8.26 -6.77 -7.71
C THR A 30 8.49 -5.38 -8.31
N PHE A 31 7.55 -4.47 -8.13
CA PHE A 31 7.53 -3.16 -8.80
C PHE A 31 7.93 -1.99 -7.88
N GLY A 32 8.04 -2.24 -6.57
CA GLY A 32 8.21 -1.15 -5.63
C GLY A 32 8.27 -1.62 -4.19
N ALA A 33 8.42 -0.65 -3.30
CA ALA A 33 8.50 -0.90 -1.86
C ALA A 33 7.59 0.06 -1.09
N VAL A 34 7.15 -0.41 0.08
CA VAL A 34 6.29 0.33 0.99
C VAL A 34 7.09 0.66 2.25
N TYR A 35 6.99 1.91 2.69
CA TYR A 35 7.72 2.45 3.83
C TYR A 35 6.75 3.09 4.82
N ALA A 36 7.03 2.96 6.10
CA ALA A 36 6.43 3.84 7.10
C ALA A 36 7.16 5.19 7.02
N VAL A 37 6.39 6.27 6.94
CA VAL A 37 6.89 7.64 6.92
C VAL A 37 6.19 8.47 7.99
N GLN A 38 6.76 9.62 8.36
CA GLN A 38 6.09 10.62 9.20
C GLN A 38 6.16 12.01 8.58
N ASP A 39 5.16 12.83 8.86
CA ASP A 39 5.23 14.27 8.57
C ASP A 39 5.93 15.05 9.69
N ALA A 40 6.09 16.37 9.51
CA ALA A 40 6.69 17.27 10.49
C ALA A 40 5.94 17.34 11.84
N ARG A 41 4.68 16.88 11.89
CA ARG A 41 3.86 16.81 13.12
C ARG A 41 3.97 15.45 13.82
N GLY A 42 4.79 14.53 13.30
CA GLY A 42 4.96 13.17 13.83
C GLY A 42 3.83 12.21 13.47
N ARG A 43 2.89 12.60 12.58
CA ARG A 43 1.81 11.72 12.13
C ARG A 43 2.38 10.70 11.14
N LYS A 44 1.99 9.43 11.30
CA LYS A 44 2.57 8.30 10.55
C LYS A 44 1.68 7.86 9.39
N TYR A 45 2.31 7.50 8.28
CA TYR A 45 1.67 7.07 7.04
C TYR A 45 2.43 5.90 6.40
N ALA A 46 1.82 5.27 5.41
CA ALA A 46 2.49 4.33 4.51
C ALA A 46 2.76 5.03 3.17
N LEU A 47 4.01 5.05 2.72
CA LEU A 47 4.43 5.55 1.42
C LEU A 47 4.81 4.37 0.54
N LYS A 48 4.11 4.20 -0.58
CA LYS A 48 4.48 3.21 -1.61
C LYS A 48 5.16 3.95 -2.75
N ALA A 49 6.34 3.46 -3.15
CA ALA A 49 7.15 4.06 -4.20
C ALA A 49 7.44 3.06 -5.33
N GLU A 50 7.41 3.56 -6.56
CA GLU A 50 7.71 2.83 -7.81
C GLU A 50 8.56 3.74 -8.71
N ARG A 51 9.51 3.18 -9.45
CA ARG A 51 10.35 3.98 -10.35
C ARG A 51 9.50 4.72 -11.39
N ALA A 52 9.89 5.96 -11.69
CA ALA A 52 9.14 6.80 -12.63
C ALA A 52 9.17 6.26 -14.07
N ASN A 53 10.20 5.49 -14.42
CA ASN A 53 10.39 4.85 -15.72
C ASN A 53 10.03 3.35 -15.72
N GLU A 54 9.25 2.89 -14.75
CA GLU A 54 8.81 1.49 -14.72
C GLU A 54 8.00 1.16 -15.99
N LYS A 55 8.28 0.02 -16.61
CA LYS A 55 7.65 -0.34 -17.89
C LYS A 55 6.14 -0.56 -17.75
N VAL A 56 5.73 -1.07 -16.59
CA VAL A 56 4.34 -1.30 -16.23
C VAL A 56 4.04 -0.44 -15.00
N PRO A 57 3.49 0.77 -15.18
CA PRO A 57 3.32 1.73 -14.09
C PRO A 57 2.12 1.38 -13.20
N LEU A 58 2.23 0.30 -12.42
CA LEU A 58 1.14 -0.22 -11.60
C LEU A 58 0.73 0.76 -10.51
N LEU A 59 1.66 1.54 -9.97
CA LEU A 59 1.35 2.56 -8.98
C LEU A 59 0.34 3.61 -9.51
N ARG A 60 0.39 3.93 -10.81
CA ARG A 60 -0.57 4.84 -11.44
C ARG A 60 -1.97 4.23 -11.52
N LEU A 61 -2.07 2.93 -11.79
CA LEU A 61 -3.34 2.20 -11.78
C LEU A 61 -3.90 2.12 -10.36
N GLU A 62 -3.07 1.81 -9.36
CA GLU A 62 -3.47 1.78 -7.96
C GLU A 62 -4.02 3.13 -7.50
N LEU A 63 -3.32 4.22 -7.82
CA LEU A 63 -3.79 5.57 -7.54
C LEU A 63 -5.18 5.82 -8.15
N LEU A 64 -5.38 5.47 -9.41
CA LEU A 64 -6.65 5.66 -10.12
C LEU A 64 -7.80 4.88 -9.44
N VAL A 65 -7.54 3.65 -9.02
CA VAL A 65 -8.52 2.80 -8.34
C VAL A 65 -8.85 3.36 -6.96
N MET A 66 -7.85 3.74 -6.17
CA MET A 66 -8.05 4.37 -4.85
C MET A 66 -8.88 5.65 -4.94
N GLN A 67 -8.61 6.51 -5.94
CA GLN A 67 -9.38 7.74 -6.15
C GLN A 67 -10.85 7.45 -6.49
N ARG A 68 -11.13 6.40 -7.28
CA ARG A 68 -12.52 6.00 -7.60
C ARG A 68 -13.25 5.43 -6.39
N LEU A 69 -12.58 4.62 -5.58
CA LEU A 69 -13.13 4.09 -4.34
C LEU A 69 -13.46 5.21 -3.35
N GLN A 70 -12.56 6.17 -3.16
CA GLN A 70 -12.81 7.35 -2.32
C GLN A 70 -13.97 8.20 -2.82
N ALA A 71 -14.08 8.44 -4.13
CA ALA A 71 -15.19 9.18 -4.72
C ALA A 71 -16.56 8.49 -4.51
N ARG A 72 -16.55 7.18 -4.24
CA ARG A 72 -17.74 6.39 -3.89
C ARG A 72 -17.91 6.19 -2.39
N HIS A 73 -17.07 6.82 -1.56
CA HIS A 73 -17.08 6.66 -0.11
C HIS A 73 -16.90 5.20 0.36
N ALA A 74 -16.12 4.40 -0.39
CA ALA A 74 -15.74 3.06 0.02
C ALA A 74 -15.00 3.08 1.37
N ILE A 75 -15.35 2.16 2.27
CA ILE A 75 -14.86 2.16 3.66
C ILE A 75 -13.82 1.07 3.93
N HIS A 76 -13.74 0.03 3.10
CA HIS A 76 -12.83 -1.11 3.34
C HIS A 76 -11.45 -0.96 2.69
N MET A 77 -11.12 0.24 2.19
CA MET A 77 -9.84 0.53 1.54
C MET A 77 -9.07 1.61 2.31
N ALA A 78 -7.74 1.56 2.24
CA ALA A 78 -6.91 2.55 2.93
C ALA A 78 -7.14 3.96 2.36
N ASP A 79 -7.26 4.95 3.24
CA ASP A 79 -7.39 6.34 2.83
C ASP A 79 -6.15 6.77 2.03
N LEU A 80 -6.36 7.25 0.80
CA LEU A 80 -5.33 7.98 0.05
C LEU A 80 -5.17 9.36 0.70
N ILE A 81 -3.95 9.67 1.11
CA ILE A 81 -3.59 10.91 1.81
C ILE A 81 -2.90 11.87 0.86
N ASP A 82 -1.97 11.38 0.05
CA ASP A 82 -1.19 12.20 -0.87
C ASP A 82 -0.62 11.38 -2.03
N LYS A 83 -0.05 12.07 -3.02
CA LYS A 83 0.68 11.49 -4.15
C LYS A 83 1.71 12.47 -4.67
N GLY A 84 2.78 11.96 -5.27
CA GLY A 84 3.75 12.84 -5.88
C GLY A 84 4.78 12.13 -6.74
N HIS A 85 5.64 12.97 -7.29
CA HIS A 85 6.85 12.58 -7.99
C HIS A 85 8.04 13.15 -7.22
N PHE A 86 9.06 12.34 -6.99
CA PHE A 86 10.26 12.76 -6.29
C PHE A 86 11.48 12.12 -6.96
N GLU A 87 12.41 12.96 -7.43
CA GLU A 87 13.61 12.54 -8.15
C GLU A 87 13.29 11.61 -9.35
N ASN A 88 13.46 10.31 -9.19
CA ASN A 88 13.30 9.29 -10.22
C ASN A 88 12.20 8.27 -9.90
N PHE A 89 11.32 8.56 -8.94
CA PHE A 89 10.22 7.67 -8.55
C PHE A 89 8.91 8.42 -8.35
N ASN A 90 7.81 7.71 -8.55
CA ASN A 90 6.48 8.14 -8.18
C ASN A 90 6.10 7.52 -6.84
N TYR A 91 5.30 8.22 -6.06
CA TYR A 91 4.82 7.71 -4.78
C TYR A 91 3.35 8.03 -4.54
N ILE A 92 2.71 7.18 -3.74
CA ILE A 92 1.44 7.47 -3.08
C ILE A 92 1.63 7.34 -1.57
N VAL A 93 0.95 8.21 -0.83
CA VAL A 93 0.88 8.17 0.63
C VAL A 93 -0.53 7.77 1.01
N MET A 94 -0.63 6.74 1.84
CA MET A 94 -1.90 6.20 2.32
C MET A 94 -1.85 6.04 3.84
N LYS A 95 -3.03 5.84 4.44
CA LYS A 95 -3.15 5.52 5.86
C LYS A 95 -2.28 4.31 6.22
N LEU A 96 -1.49 4.45 7.28
CA LEU A 96 -0.74 3.33 7.83
C LEU A 96 -1.70 2.38 8.57
N LEU A 97 -1.83 1.17 8.05
CA LEU A 97 -2.66 0.12 8.66
C LEU A 97 -1.89 -0.72 9.68
N GLY A 98 -2.64 -1.57 10.39
CA GLY A 98 -2.09 -2.52 11.37
C GLY A 98 -1.41 -3.73 10.73
N LYS A 99 -1.33 -4.81 11.51
CA LYS A 99 -0.77 -6.10 11.05
C LYS A 99 -1.59 -6.64 9.87
N SER A 100 -0.91 -7.26 8.89
CA SER A 100 -1.60 -7.97 7.82
C SER A 100 -2.33 -9.21 8.35
N LEU A 101 -3.35 -9.68 7.63
CA LEU A 101 -4.06 -10.93 7.95
C LEU A 101 -3.11 -12.13 8.01
N GLN A 102 -2.06 -12.16 7.19
CA GLN A 102 -1.05 -13.21 7.23
C GLN A 102 -0.29 -13.22 8.56
N VAL A 103 0.06 -12.05 9.10
CA VAL A 103 0.71 -11.92 10.41
C VAL A 103 -0.27 -12.27 11.52
N ALA A 104 -1.50 -11.75 11.45
CA ALA A 104 -2.55 -12.05 12.44
C ALA A 104 -2.83 -13.55 12.54
N LYS A 105 -2.93 -14.24 11.41
CA LYS A 105 -3.07 -15.70 11.32
C LYS A 105 -1.92 -16.42 12.02
N LYS A 106 -0.67 -16.03 11.77
CA LYS A 106 0.51 -16.65 12.38
C LYS A 106 0.55 -16.48 13.91
N SER A 107 -0.02 -15.38 14.43
CA SER A 107 -0.06 -15.12 15.88
C SER A 107 -1.26 -15.75 16.61
N GLY A 108 -2.21 -16.34 15.90
CA GLY A 108 -3.36 -17.00 16.52
C GLY A 108 -3.08 -18.46 16.90
N PRO A 109 -4.01 -19.11 17.63
CA PRO A 109 -3.90 -20.51 18.03
C PRO A 109 -3.64 -21.41 16.81
N ASP A 110 -2.67 -22.31 16.93
CA ASP A 110 -2.26 -23.24 15.86
C ASP A 110 -1.93 -22.57 14.52
N LYS A 111 -1.57 -21.28 14.53
CA LYS A 111 -1.34 -20.46 13.32
C LYS A 111 -2.60 -20.30 12.46
N HIS A 112 -3.75 -20.19 13.11
CA HIS A 112 -5.04 -19.85 12.52
C HIS A 112 -5.66 -18.62 13.19
N LEU A 113 -6.56 -17.94 12.48
CA LEU A 113 -7.51 -17.05 13.12
C LEU A 113 -8.58 -17.91 13.80
N SER A 114 -9.03 -17.52 15.00
CA SER A 114 -10.21 -18.15 15.59
C SER A 114 -11.46 -17.84 14.75
N LEU A 115 -12.51 -18.65 14.92
CA LEU A 115 -13.69 -18.64 14.05
C LEU A 115 -14.32 -17.24 13.90
N GLY A 116 -14.52 -16.52 15.01
CA GLY A 116 -15.12 -15.18 14.99
C GLY A 116 -14.33 -14.16 14.13
N PRO A 117 -13.05 -13.90 14.44
CA PRO A 117 -12.19 -13.05 13.61
C PRO A 117 -12.10 -13.52 12.16
N ALA A 118 -12.04 -14.84 11.90
CA ALA A 118 -12.00 -15.36 10.54
C ALA A 118 -13.26 -14.98 9.74
N ILE A 119 -14.45 -15.17 10.33
CA ILE A 119 -15.72 -14.77 9.71
C ILE A 119 -15.78 -13.25 9.54
N GLY A 120 -15.42 -12.47 10.55
CA GLY A 120 -15.43 -11.01 10.48
C GLY A 120 -14.49 -10.45 9.40
N CYS A 121 -13.32 -11.05 9.21
CA CYS A 121 -12.42 -10.71 8.10
C CYS A 121 -13.01 -11.13 6.75
N ALA A 122 -13.64 -12.30 6.66
CA ALA A 122 -14.24 -12.76 5.41
C ALA A 122 -15.37 -11.82 4.93
N ILE A 123 -16.24 -11.37 5.84
CA ILE A 123 -17.30 -10.40 5.54
C ILE A 123 -16.69 -9.11 4.99
N GLN A 124 -15.74 -8.51 5.71
CA GLN A 124 -15.09 -7.25 5.28
C GLN A 124 -14.33 -7.41 3.95
N CYS A 125 -13.72 -8.56 3.68
CA CYS A 125 -13.08 -8.82 2.40
C CYS A 125 -14.09 -8.92 1.26
N LEU A 126 -15.26 -9.52 1.48
CA LEU A 126 -16.33 -9.59 0.48
C LEU A 126 -16.93 -8.21 0.19
N GLU A 127 -17.17 -7.42 1.23
CA GLU A 127 -17.62 -6.02 1.11
C GLU A 127 -16.60 -5.18 0.33
N ALA A 128 -15.29 -5.31 0.63
CA ALA A 128 -14.24 -4.63 -0.13
C ALA A 128 -14.20 -5.02 -1.62
N LEU A 129 -14.45 -6.29 -1.94
CA LEU A 129 -14.52 -6.76 -3.31
C LEU A 129 -15.75 -6.23 -4.04
N GLU A 130 -16.90 -6.16 -3.37
CA GLU A 130 -18.11 -5.54 -3.90
C GLU A 130 -17.88 -4.05 -4.22
N GLU A 131 -17.30 -3.30 -3.29
CA GLU A 131 -16.92 -1.89 -3.47
C GLU A 131 -16.01 -1.71 -4.70
N LEU A 132 -15.00 -2.59 -4.84
CA LEU A 132 -14.09 -2.56 -5.97
C LEU A 132 -14.80 -2.88 -7.30
N HIS A 133 -15.64 -3.91 -7.33
CA HIS A 133 -16.37 -4.31 -8.54
C HIS A 133 -17.30 -3.20 -9.03
N TRP A 134 -17.94 -2.44 -8.14
CA TRP A 134 -18.73 -1.27 -8.51
C TRP A 134 -17.93 -0.13 -9.15
N THR A 135 -16.61 -0.09 -8.93
CA THR A 135 -15.73 0.86 -9.64
C THR A 135 -15.33 0.38 -11.04
N GLY A 136 -15.73 -0.84 -11.44
CA GLY A 136 -15.42 -1.45 -12.73
C GLY A 136 -14.04 -2.12 -12.79
N PHE A 137 -13.44 -2.43 -11.63
CA PHE A 137 -12.12 -3.06 -11.54
C PHE A 137 -12.22 -4.45 -10.93
N LEU A 138 -11.31 -5.34 -11.33
CA LEU A 138 -11.14 -6.67 -10.76
C LEU A 138 -9.81 -6.73 -10.01
N HIS A 139 -9.85 -7.23 -8.77
CA HIS A 139 -8.64 -7.63 -8.06
C HIS A 139 -8.21 -9.02 -8.56
N ARG A 140 -6.90 -9.23 -8.72
CA ARG A 140 -6.30 -10.47 -9.22
C ARG A 140 -5.19 -10.95 -8.29
#